data_AF-A0A5B8NUU5-F1
#
_entry.id   AF-A0A5B8NUU5-F1
#
_cell.length_a   1.000
_cell.length_b   1.000
_cell.length_c   1.000
_cell.angle_alpha   90.00
_cell.angle_beta   90.00
_cell.angle_gamma   90.00
#
_symmetry.space_group_name_H-M   'P 1'
#
loop_
_entity.id
_entity.type
_entity.pdbx_description
1 polymer ?
#
loop_
_entity_poly.entity_id
_entity_poly.type
_entity_poly.pdbx_seq_one_letter_code
_entity_poly.pdbx_strand_id
1 'polypeptide(L)'
;MTDIANVEQLFLELTPVPWKQRTQTHSQHFDTSHASISLSPYLATTFSLGGKRLCYTELAQLQLSIKQAWDLGAQNTIRVATRPQGICFSHRPSSYLSSRATTGIQIRAHGSAIGSWLAHPLSFSILDKHFSQLLGAPLAYYAPDNSMLLAEPIPQPGHHSSLSTWITEHFCAHHPHRIPPVFYCAQGFPTHVLPQHAQCAISVG
;
A
#
# COMPACT_ATOMS: atom_id res chain seq x y z
N MET A 1 -11.22 29.65 -7.81
CA MET A 1 -12.01 28.50 -8.30
C MET A 1 -11.04 27.36 -8.52
N THR A 2 -10.94 26.45 -7.55
CA THR A 2 -10.19 25.20 -7.71
C THR A 2 -10.89 24.40 -8.79
N ASP A 3 -10.17 24.02 -9.84
CA ASP A 3 -10.76 23.23 -10.92
C ASP A 3 -11.11 21.84 -10.36
N ILE A 4 -12.41 21.58 -10.18
CA ILE A 4 -12.93 20.35 -9.56
C ILE A 4 -12.46 19.11 -10.33
N ALA A 5 -12.17 19.26 -11.63
CA ALA A 5 -11.61 18.21 -12.46
C ALA A 5 -10.22 17.73 -12.00
N ASN A 6 -9.43 18.58 -11.35
CA ASN A 6 -8.09 18.20 -10.92
C ASN A 6 -8.12 17.29 -9.69
N VAL A 7 -8.97 17.59 -8.69
CA VAL A 7 -8.99 16.82 -7.43
C VAL A 7 -9.49 15.39 -7.59
N GLU A 8 -10.21 15.10 -8.67
CA GLU A 8 -10.62 13.75 -9.05
C GLU A 8 -9.45 12.81 -9.41
N GLN A 9 -8.29 13.39 -9.74
CA GLN A 9 -7.06 12.66 -10.05
C GLN A 9 -6.09 12.64 -8.86
N LEU A 10 -6.55 13.02 -7.68
CA LEU A 10 -5.76 12.93 -6.45
C LEU A 10 -5.74 11.48 -5.98
N PHE A 11 -4.55 10.90 -5.87
CA PHE A 11 -4.33 9.54 -5.38
C PHE A 11 -3.30 9.50 -4.26
N LEU A 12 -3.34 8.41 -3.51
CA LEU A 12 -2.38 8.11 -2.46
C LEU A 12 -1.25 7.25 -3.00
N GLU A 13 -0.01 7.49 -2.56
CA GLU A 13 1.12 6.65 -2.89
C GLU A 13 1.80 6.13 -1.62
N LEU A 14 1.94 4.81 -1.57
CA LEU A 14 2.64 4.14 -0.50
C LEU A 14 4.14 4.43 -0.58
N THR A 15 4.69 5.02 0.47
CA THR A 15 6.09 5.47 0.49
C THR A 15 6.81 4.89 1.71
N PRO A 16 7.86 4.08 1.52
CA PRO A 16 8.74 3.68 2.61
C PRO A 16 9.43 4.90 3.22
N VAL A 17 9.44 4.99 4.56
CA VAL A 17 10.10 6.09 5.26
C VAL A 17 11.43 5.59 5.82
N PRO A 18 12.58 6.11 5.37
CA PRO A 18 13.83 5.92 6.07
C PRO A 18 13.71 6.58 7.45
N TRP A 19 14.01 5.84 8.51
CA TRP A 19 14.05 6.33 9.91
C TRP A 19 14.69 7.72 10.06
N LYS A 20 15.71 8.04 9.25
CA LYS A 20 16.48 9.29 9.28
C LYS A 20 15.73 10.54 8.77
N GLN A 21 14.59 10.42 8.10
CA GLN A 21 13.84 11.58 7.56
C GLN A 21 12.74 12.10 8.51
N ARG A 22 12.56 11.48 9.68
CA ARG A 22 11.47 11.80 10.62
C ARG A 22 11.65 13.15 11.36
N THR A 23 12.81 13.79 11.22
CA THR A 23 13.25 14.98 11.99
C THR A 23 13.47 16.23 11.13
N GLN A 24 12.58 16.51 10.18
CA GLN A 24 12.62 17.77 9.41
C GLN A 24 11.32 18.57 9.46
N THR A 25 10.71 18.69 10.64
CA THR A 25 9.66 19.69 10.88
C THR A 25 10.20 21.12 10.99
N HIS A 26 11.52 21.28 11.09
CA HIS A 26 12.22 22.57 11.22
C HIS A 26 13.33 22.79 10.16
N SER A 27 13.26 22.09 9.03
CA SER A 27 14.22 22.34 7.95
C SER A 27 13.75 23.50 7.06
N GLN A 28 14.69 24.31 6.57
CA GLN A 28 14.44 25.44 5.66
C GLN A 28 13.79 25.05 4.31
N HIS A 29 13.39 23.77 4.13
CA HIS A 29 12.87 23.17 2.90
C HIS A 29 11.52 22.45 3.11
N PHE A 30 10.77 22.82 4.15
CA PHE A 30 9.44 22.25 4.41
C PHE A 30 8.50 22.43 3.19
N ASP A 31 8.54 23.59 2.55
CA ASP A 31 7.69 23.92 1.40
C ASP A 31 7.98 23.10 0.14
N THR A 32 9.18 22.50 0.04
CA THR A 32 9.58 21.62 -1.08
C THR A 32 9.54 20.14 -0.72
N SER A 33 9.27 19.81 0.55
CA SER A 33 9.12 18.43 1.00
C SER A 33 7.76 17.87 0.55
N HIS A 34 7.74 16.62 0.09
CA HIS A 34 6.50 15.96 -0.30
C HIS A 34 5.50 15.91 0.85
N ALA A 35 4.25 16.29 0.57
CA ALA A 35 3.18 16.19 1.54
C ALA A 35 2.97 14.72 1.91
N SER A 36 2.98 14.42 3.21
CA SER A 36 2.85 13.05 3.68
C SER A 36 2.09 12.91 4.99
N ILE A 37 1.52 11.72 5.20
CA ILE A 37 0.95 11.25 6.48
C ILE A 37 1.70 9.98 6.87
N SER A 38 2.15 9.90 8.12
CA SER A 38 2.73 8.67 8.66
C SER A 38 1.63 7.61 8.87
N LEU A 39 1.84 6.42 8.29
CA LEU A 39 0.97 5.25 8.49
C LEU A 39 1.54 4.31 9.56
N SER A 40 2.86 4.19 9.60
CA SER A 40 3.60 3.39 10.59
C SER A 40 5.00 4.00 10.81
N PRO A 41 5.81 3.49 11.75
CA PRO A 41 7.18 3.98 11.94
C PRO A 41 8.07 3.90 10.69
N TYR A 42 7.75 3.03 9.72
CA TYR A 42 8.55 2.77 8.52
C TYR A 42 7.81 3.13 7.23
N LEU A 43 6.62 3.72 7.34
CA LEU A 43 5.72 3.88 6.20
C LEU A 43 4.92 5.16 6.30
N ALA A 44 4.82 5.85 5.18
CA ALA A 44 3.97 6.99 4.99
C ALA A 44 3.17 6.83 3.71
N THR A 45 2.09 7.61 3.61
CA THR A 45 1.45 7.91 2.34
C THR A 45 1.88 9.29 1.89
N THR A 46 2.16 9.43 0.59
CA THR A 46 2.27 10.73 -0.08
C THR A 46 1.07 10.94 -1.00
N PHE A 47 0.92 12.15 -1.54
CA PHE A 47 -0.18 12.52 -2.42
C PHE A 47 0.34 12.72 -3.84
N SER A 48 -0.39 12.20 -4.83
CA SER A 48 -0.10 12.41 -6.24
C SER A 48 -1.32 12.98 -6.98
N LEU A 49 -1.07 13.86 -7.93
CA LEU A 49 -2.08 14.46 -8.80
C LEU A 49 -1.63 14.32 -10.24
N GLY A 50 -2.37 13.60 -11.07
CA GLY A 50 -1.97 13.34 -12.47
C GLY A 50 -0.59 12.67 -12.59
N GLY A 51 -0.20 11.87 -11.59
CA GLY A 51 1.12 11.20 -11.53
C GLY A 51 2.27 12.04 -10.96
N LYS A 52 2.03 13.33 -10.62
CA LYS A 52 3.02 14.16 -9.94
C LYS A 52 2.80 14.12 -8.42
N ARG A 53 3.86 13.83 -7.65
CA ARG A 53 3.81 13.95 -6.19
C ARG A 53 3.75 15.40 -5.75
N LEU A 54 2.84 15.70 -4.83
CA LEU A 54 2.62 17.05 -4.33
C LEU A 54 3.50 17.34 -3.11
N CYS A 55 4.03 18.56 -3.02
CA CYS A 55 4.54 19.11 -1.75
C CYS A 55 3.41 19.73 -0.91
N TYR A 56 3.73 20.16 0.31
CA TYR A 56 2.72 20.75 1.22
C TYR A 56 2.08 22.02 0.66
N THR A 57 2.84 22.87 -0.04
CA THR A 57 2.32 24.10 -0.65
C THR A 57 1.39 23.80 -1.83
N GLU A 58 1.76 22.86 -2.69
CA GLU A 58 0.91 22.40 -3.80
C GLU A 58 -0.38 21.73 -3.32
N LEU A 59 -0.32 20.94 -2.24
CA LEU A 59 -1.52 20.36 -1.64
C LEU A 59 -2.42 21.43 -1.03
N ALA A 60 -1.85 22.44 -0.38
CA ALA A 60 -2.61 23.57 0.20
C ALA A 60 -3.33 24.41 -0.87
N GLN A 61 -2.78 24.52 -2.08
CA GLN A 61 -3.43 25.19 -3.21
C GLN A 61 -4.74 24.52 -3.63
N LEU A 62 -4.93 23.24 -3.31
CA LEU A 62 -6.21 22.53 -3.53
C LEU A 62 -7.29 22.92 -2.52
N GLN A 63 -6.97 23.77 -1.53
CA GLN A 63 -7.87 24.18 -0.44
C GLN A 63 -8.41 22.99 0.38
N LEU A 64 -7.62 21.92 0.48
CA LEU A 64 -7.92 20.74 1.28
C LEU A 64 -6.98 20.68 2.47
N SER A 65 -7.51 20.31 3.64
CA SER A 65 -6.66 19.83 4.73
C SER A 65 -6.00 18.50 4.34
N ILE A 66 -4.86 18.18 4.97
CA ILE A 66 -4.14 16.92 4.76
C ILE A 66 -5.06 15.71 4.97
N LYS A 67 -5.93 15.76 5.99
CA LYS A 67 -6.91 14.68 6.25
C LYS A 67 -7.95 14.58 5.14
N GLN A 68 -8.53 15.71 4.69
CA GLN A 68 -9.50 15.70 3.60
C GLN A 68 -8.87 15.18 2.30
N ALA A 69 -7.62 15.55 2.02
CA ALA A 69 -6.88 15.01 0.88
C ALA A 69 -6.66 13.49 1.00
N TRP A 70 -6.41 12.99 2.21
CA TRP A 70 -6.24 11.56 2.47
C TRP A 70 -7.52 10.77 2.26
N ASP A 71 -8.63 11.25 2.82
CA ASP A 71 -9.94 10.65 2.63
C ASP A 71 -10.36 10.70 1.14
N LEU A 72 -10.13 11.84 0.47
CA LEU A 72 -10.47 12.02 -0.95
C LEU A 72 -9.64 11.12 -1.86
N GLY A 73 -8.33 10.98 -1.61
CA GLY A 73 -7.47 10.08 -2.39
C GLY A 73 -7.92 8.62 -2.29
N ALA A 74 -8.41 8.19 -1.12
CA ALA A 74 -9.01 6.87 -0.94
C ALA A 74 -10.35 6.73 -1.69
N GLN A 75 -11.21 7.74 -1.62
CA GLN A 75 -12.48 7.76 -2.38
C GLN A 75 -12.24 7.70 -3.89
N ASN A 76 -11.27 8.46 -4.40
CA ASN A 76 -10.88 8.41 -5.81
C ASN A 76 -10.38 7.02 -6.21
N THR A 77 -9.53 6.41 -5.39
CA THR A 77 -9.03 5.03 -5.58
C THR A 77 -10.18 4.03 -5.73
N ILE A 78 -11.18 4.11 -4.87
CA ILE A 78 -12.37 3.25 -4.92
C ILE A 78 -13.20 3.56 -6.16
N ARG A 79 -13.45 4.84 -6.44
CA ARG A 79 -14.28 5.31 -7.55
C ARG A 79 -13.75 4.85 -8.90
N VAL A 80 -12.45 5.00 -9.18
CA VAL A 80 -11.87 4.62 -10.48
C VAL A 80 -11.78 3.12 -10.74
N ALA A 81 -11.81 2.31 -9.66
CA ALA A 81 -11.91 0.87 -9.76
C ALA A 81 -13.35 0.36 -9.82
N THR A 82 -14.33 1.21 -9.51
CA THR A 82 -15.75 0.86 -9.51
C THR A 82 -16.30 0.82 -10.94
N ARG A 83 -16.95 -0.28 -11.28
CA ARG A 83 -17.73 -0.51 -12.50
C ARG A 83 -19.19 -0.74 -12.12
N PRO A 84 -20.14 -0.79 -13.08
CA PRO A 84 -21.54 -1.06 -12.76
C PRO A 84 -21.79 -2.34 -11.95
N GLN A 85 -20.89 -3.34 -12.07
CA GLN A 85 -20.96 -4.61 -11.35
C GLN A 85 -20.28 -4.58 -9.97
N GLY A 86 -19.65 -3.47 -9.58
CA GLY A 86 -18.86 -3.33 -8.35
C GLY A 86 -17.39 -3.03 -8.62
N ILE A 87 -16.55 -3.24 -7.60
CA ILE A 87 -15.12 -2.93 -7.66
C ILE A 87 -14.39 -4.01 -8.45
N CYS A 88 -13.59 -3.59 -9.44
CA CYS A 88 -12.88 -4.47 -10.34
C CYS A 88 -11.41 -4.65 -9.92
N PHE A 89 -11.08 -5.85 -9.44
CA PHE A 89 -9.71 -6.31 -9.26
C PHE A 89 -9.34 -7.34 -10.32
N SER A 90 -8.06 -7.37 -10.68
CA SER A 90 -7.48 -8.46 -11.47
C SER A 90 -6.46 -9.19 -10.61
N HIS A 91 -6.47 -10.51 -10.67
CA HIS A 91 -5.50 -11.32 -9.96
C HIS A 91 -4.92 -12.41 -10.87
N ARG A 92 -3.73 -12.90 -10.55
CA ARG A 92 -3.17 -14.11 -11.14
C ARG A 92 -2.31 -14.83 -10.11
N PRO A 93 -2.09 -16.16 -10.23
CA PRO A 93 -1.17 -16.87 -9.35
C PRO A 93 0.23 -16.22 -9.37
N SER A 94 0.89 -16.10 -8.20
CA SER A 94 2.23 -15.51 -8.14
C SER A 94 3.31 -16.41 -8.78
N SER A 95 2.99 -17.67 -9.07
CA SER A 95 3.86 -18.58 -9.82
C SER A 95 4.21 -18.07 -11.22
N TYR A 96 3.35 -17.24 -11.82
CA TYR A 96 3.64 -16.56 -13.10
C TYR A 96 4.77 -15.53 -12.99
N LEU A 97 5.08 -15.05 -11.78
CA LEU A 97 6.21 -14.15 -11.52
C LEU A 97 7.43 -14.93 -11.02
N SER A 98 7.21 -15.87 -10.11
CA SER A 98 8.29 -16.54 -9.41
C SER A 98 8.88 -17.72 -10.16
N SER A 99 8.16 -18.27 -11.15
CA SER A 99 8.45 -19.59 -11.73
C SER A 99 8.57 -20.70 -10.66
N ARG A 100 7.99 -20.49 -9.49
CA ARG A 100 7.96 -21.43 -8.35
C ARG A 100 6.51 -21.73 -7.98
N ALA A 101 6.26 -22.92 -7.44
CA ALA A 101 4.98 -23.21 -6.82
C ALA A 101 4.83 -22.33 -5.56
N THR A 102 3.92 -21.37 -5.61
CA THR A 102 3.62 -20.45 -4.52
C THR A 102 2.12 -20.45 -4.29
N THR A 103 1.69 -20.37 -3.04
CA THR A 103 0.28 -20.25 -2.64
C THR A 103 -0.29 -18.85 -2.78
N GLY A 104 0.51 -17.90 -3.26
CA GLY A 104 0.11 -16.51 -3.39
C GLY A 104 -0.49 -16.12 -4.74
N ILE A 105 -0.97 -14.89 -4.77
CA ILE A 105 -1.52 -14.21 -5.93
C ILE A 105 -0.87 -12.85 -6.10
N GLN A 106 -0.75 -12.40 -7.35
CA GLN A 106 -0.52 -10.99 -7.67
C GLN A 106 -1.86 -10.30 -7.86
N ILE A 107 -2.03 -9.14 -7.23
CA ILE A 107 -3.24 -8.32 -7.29
C ILE A 107 -2.95 -7.04 -8.07
N ARG A 108 -3.91 -6.63 -8.88
CA ARG A 108 -3.96 -5.34 -9.59
C ARG A 108 -5.33 -4.72 -9.45
N ALA A 109 -5.36 -3.39 -9.38
CA ALA A 109 -6.58 -2.59 -9.42
C ALA A 109 -6.64 -1.82 -10.73
N HIS A 110 -7.86 -1.53 -11.19
CA HIS A 110 -8.08 -0.69 -12.35
C HIS A 110 -8.09 0.79 -11.95
N GLY A 111 -7.48 1.66 -12.77
CA GLY A 111 -7.58 3.12 -12.63
C GLY A 111 -6.68 3.77 -11.57
N SER A 112 -6.05 2.99 -10.69
CA SER A 112 -5.07 3.50 -9.71
C SER A 112 -3.89 2.53 -9.55
N ALA A 113 -2.80 3.02 -8.97
CA ALA A 113 -1.74 2.15 -8.47
C ALA A 113 -2.30 1.25 -7.35
N ILE A 114 -1.83 -0.01 -7.28
CA ILE A 114 -2.36 -0.95 -6.28
C ILE A 114 -1.91 -0.60 -4.87
N GLY A 115 -0.75 0.04 -4.70
CA GLY A 115 -0.28 0.54 -3.41
C GLY A 115 -1.17 1.64 -2.83
N SER A 116 -1.94 2.38 -3.65
CA SER A 116 -2.95 3.34 -3.19
C SER A 116 -4.01 2.67 -2.31
N TRP A 117 -4.33 1.40 -2.56
CA TRP A 117 -5.28 0.64 -1.76
C TRP A 117 -4.79 0.37 -0.34
N LEU A 118 -3.48 0.27 -0.14
CA LEU A 118 -2.86 0.03 1.17
C LEU A 118 -2.67 1.32 1.99
N ALA A 119 -2.75 2.48 1.33
CA ALA A 119 -2.43 3.76 1.92
C ALA A 119 -3.55 4.35 2.80
N HIS A 120 -4.73 3.73 2.82
CA HIS A 120 -5.88 4.18 3.61
C HIS A 120 -6.68 2.99 4.17
N PRO A 121 -7.14 3.03 5.45
CA PRO A 121 -7.87 1.92 6.07
C PRO A 121 -9.13 1.51 5.31
N LEU A 122 -9.92 2.49 4.83
CA LEU A 122 -11.13 2.23 4.05
C LEU A 122 -10.86 1.37 2.80
N SER A 123 -9.97 1.81 1.90
CA SER A 123 -9.65 1.06 0.68
C SER A 123 -9.03 -0.29 1.02
N PHE A 124 -8.15 -0.32 2.03
CA PHE A 124 -7.49 -1.56 2.43
C PHE A 124 -8.50 -2.60 2.94
N SER A 125 -9.46 -2.21 3.77
CA SER A 125 -10.48 -3.12 4.29
C SER A 125 -11.36 -3.73 3.20
N ILE A 126 -11.65 -2.97 2.12
CA ILE A 126 -12.39 -3.46 0.96
C ILE A 126 -11.57 -4.53 0.22
N LEU A 127 -10.31 -4.22 -0.07
CA LEU A 127 -9.39 -5.15 -0.73
C LEU A 127 -9.23 -6.42 0.12
N ASP A 128 -9.00 -6.25 1.42
CA ASP A 128 -8.74 -7.35 2.33
C ASP A 128 -9.92 -8.28 2.50
N LYS A 129 -11.12 -7.72 2.69
CA LYS A 129 -12.36 -8.50 2.76
C LYS A 129 -12.58 -9.29 1.47
N HIS A 130 -12.35 -8.69 0.30
CA HIS A 130 -12.55 -9.37 -0.98
C HIS A 130 -11.61 -10.57 -1.12
N PHE A 131 -10.31 -10.37 -0.91
CA PHE A 131 -9.33 -11.42 -1.15
C PHE A 131 -9.28 -12.48 -0.05
N SER A 132 -9.52 -12.12 1.21
CA SER A 132 -9.63 -13.10 2.31
C SER A 132 -10.83 -14.02 2.11
N GLN A 133 -11.96 -13.49 1.61
CA GLN A 133 -13.12 -14.31 1.23
C GLN A 133 -12.83 -15.20 0.02
N LEU A 134 -12.15 -14.66 -1.00
CA LEU A 134 -11.78 -15.41 -2.19
C LEU A 134 -10.83 -16.58 -1.89
N LEU A 135 -9.86 -16.37 -1.01
CA LEU A 135 -8.85 -17.37 -0.63
C LEU A 135 -9.25 -18.20 0.60
N GLY A 136 -10.35 -17.85 1.27
CA GLY A 136 -10.86 -18.57 2.44
C GLY A 136 -9.96 -18.49 3.69
N ALA A 137 -9.08 -17.49 3.76
CA ALA A 137 -8.09 -17.36 4.85
C ALA A 137 -7.67 -15.89 5.08
N PRO A 138 -7.21 -15.53 6.29
CA PRO A 138 -6.50 -14.28 6.52
C PRO A 138 -5.23 -14.18 5.66
N LEU A 139 -4.91 -12.97 5.19
CA LEU A 139 -3.85 -12.77 4.21
C LEU A 139 -2.69 -11.91 4.74
N ALA A 140 -1.49 -12.27 4.30
CA ALA A 140 -0.32 -11.40 4.31
C ALA A 140 -0.17 -10.76 2.92
N TYR A 141 0.05 -9.45 2.90
CA TYR A 141 0.30 -8.69 1.67
C TYR A 141 1.75 -8.21 1.62
N TYR A 142 2.31 -8.21 0.43
CA TYR A 142 3.65 -7.73 0.16
C TYR A 142 3.56 -6.68 -0.94
N ALA A 143 4.04 -5.47 -0.68
CA ALA A 143 4.04 -4.38 -1.66
C ALA A 143 5.48 -3.93 -1.95
N PRO A 144 6.21 -4.61 -2.86
CA PRO A 144 7.59 -4.22 -3.20
C PRO A 144 7.70 -2.79 -3.73
N ASP A 145 6.68 -2.33 -4.44
CA ASP A 145 6.52 -0.95 -4.89
C ASP A 145 5.03 -0.59 -5.00
N ASN A 146 4.73 0.64 -5.42
CA ASN A 146 3.36 1.13 -5.51
C ASN A 146 2.53 0.45 -6.63
N SER A 147 3.16 -0.25 -7.57
CA SER A 147 2.56 -0.91 -8.73
C SER A 147 2.36 -2.42 -8.55
N MET A 148 3.03 -3.03 -7.58
CA MET A 148 2.97 -4.46 -7.32
C MET A 148 2.45 -4.76 -5.92
N LEU A 149 1.38 -5.56 -5.87
CA LEU A 149 0.87 -6.15 -4.65
C LEU A 149 0.81 -7.67 -4.84
N LEU A 150 1.38 -8.37 -3.87
CA LEU A 150 1.29 -9.82 -3.75
C LEU A 150 0.54 -10.13 -2.46
N ALA A 151 -0.24 -11.20 -2.45
CA ALA A 151 -0.92 -11.68 -1.26
C ALA A 151 -0.80 -13.19 -1.15
N GLU A 152 -0.75 -13.71 0.06
CA GLU A 152 -0.88 -15.14 0.32
C GLU A 152 -1.61 -15.39 1.65
N PRO A 153 -2.24 -16.57 1.82
CA PRO A 153 -2.71 -17.00 3.14
C PRO A 153 -1.59 -16.97 4.17
N ILE A 154 -1.88 -16.40 5.35
CA ILE A 154 -0.89 -16.37 6.44
C ILE A 154 -0.46 -17.81 6.75
N PRO A 155 0.85 -18.14 6.66
CA PRO A 155 1.33 -19.48 6.94
C PRO A 155 1.03 -19.89 8.38
N GLN A 156 0.69 -21.17 8.58
CA GLN A 156 0.61 -21.72 9.93
C GLN A 156 1.98 -21.66 10.62
N PRO A 157 2.04 -21.52 11.96
CA PRO A 157 3.29 -21.58 12.70
C PRO A 157 4.13 -22.79 12.29
N GLY A 158 5.42 -22.59 12.05
CA GLY A 158 6.35 -23.64 11.61
C GLY A 158 6.41 -23.89 10.09
N HIS A 159 5.58 -23.23 9.28
CA HIS A 159 5.66 -23.32 7.82
C HIS A 159 6.36 -22.08 7.22
N HIS A 160 7.28 -22.33 6.29
CA HIS A 160 7.94 -21.27 5.53
C HIS A 160 7.16 -20.93 4.27
N SER A 161 6.86 -19.65 4.09
CA SER A 161 6.23 -19.17 2.85
C SER A 161 7.25 -19.15 1.71
N SER A 162 6.97 -19.91 0.65
CA SER A 162 7.78 -19.89 -0.58
C SER A 162 7.72 -18.53 -1.30
N LEU A 163 6.63 -17.78 -1.13
CA LEU A 163 6.48 -16.45 -1.71
C LEU A 163 7.38 -15.42 -0.99
N SER A 164 7.37 -15.41 0.34
CA SER A 164 8.18 -14.48 1.13
C SER A 164 9.68 -14.72 0.94
N THR A 165 10.11 -15.98 0.83
CA THR A 165 11.48 -16.34 0.43
C THR A 165 11.80 -15.81 -0.96
N TRP A 166 10.94 -16.06 -1.95
CA TRP A 166 11.16 -15.56 -3.32
C TRP A 166 11.23 -14.03 -3.37
N ILE A 167 10.34 -13.33 -2.67
CA ILE A 167 10.35 -11.87 -2.60
C ILE A 167 11.68 -11.38 -2.03
N THR A 168 12.15 -12.01 -0.95
CA THR A 168 13.43 -11.66 -0.33
C THR A 168 14.59 -11.90 -1.28
N GLU A 169 14.65 -13.07 -1.92
CA GLU A 169 15.73 -13.42 -2.86
C GLU A 169 15.74 -12.53 -4.11
N HIS A 170 14.57 -12.25 -4.69
CA HIS A 170 14.51 -11.49 -5.94
C HIS A 170 14.52 -9.97 -5.72
N PHE A 171 13.72 -9.44 -4.80
CA PHE A 171 13.63 -7.98 -4.62
C PHE A 171 14.80 -7.43 -3.81
N CYS A 172 15.18 -8.07 -2.69
CA CYS A 172 16.29 -7.55 -1.88
C CYS A 172 17.63 -7.69 -2.62
N ALA A 173 17.80 -8.66 -3.52
CA ALA A 173 19.02 -8.78 -4.33
C ALA A 173 19.20 -7.59 -5.31
N HIS A 174 18.10 -7.11 -5.92
CA HIS A 174 18.16 -5.98 -6.86
C HIS A 174 18.02 -4.61 -6.14
N HIS A 175 17.52 -4.61 -4.90
CA HIS A 175 17.35 -3.43 -4.09
C HIS A 175 17.80 -3.69 -2.63
N PRO A 176 19.11 -3.77 -2.37
CA PRO A 176 19.66 -4.17 -1.05
C PRO A 176 19.28 -3.22 0.09
N HIS A 177 18.75 -2.03 -0.22
CA HIS A 177 18.29 -1.05 0.76
C HIS A 177 16.76 -0.94 0.85
N ARG A 178 16.00 -1.77 0.12
CA ARG A 178 14.53 -1.79 0.16
C ARG A 178 14.06 -3.17 0.59
N ILE A 179 13.78 -3.30 1.88
CA ILE A 179 12.98 -4.41 2.37
C ILE A 179 11.53 -4.11 1.97
N PRO A 180 10.88 -4.99 1.18
CA PRO A 180 9.52 -4.76 0.75
C PRO A 180 8.61 -4.77 1.99
N PRO A 181 7.79 -3.72 2.19
CA PRO A 181 6.90 -3.66 3.34
C PRO A 181 5.89 -4.82 3.28
N VAL A 182 5.75 -5.51 4.42
CA VAL A 182 4.78 -6.59 4.63
C VAL A 182 3.61 -6.04 5.44
N PHE A 183 2.41 -6.33 4.97
CA PHE A 183 1.16 -5.88 5.58
C PHE A 183 0.27 -7.05 5.97
N TYR A 184 -0.50 -6.86 7.02
CA TYR A 184 -1.62 -7.72 7.41
C TYR A 184 -2.77 -6.84 7.84
N CYS A 185 -3.98 -7.36 7.74
CA CYS A 185 -5.15 -6.71 8.28
C CYS A 185 -5.28 -7.05 9.77
N ALA A 186 -5.15 -6.02 10.62
CA ALA A 186 -5.44 -6.13 12.04
C ALA A 186 -6.45 -5.06 12.41
N GLN A 187 -7.60 -5.49 12.95
CA GLN A 187 -8.70 -4.59 13.35
C GLN A 187 -9.17 -3.65 12.23
N GLY A 188 -9.10 -4.09 10.95
CA GLY A 188 -9.48 -3.28 9.79
C GLY A 188 -8.43 -2.26 9.34
N PHE A 189 -7.23 -2.28 9.91
CA PHE A 189 -6.12 -1.40 9.54
C PHE A 189 -4.96 -2.18 8.89
N PRO A 190 -4.31 -1.59 7.87
CA PRO A 190 -3.07 -2.14 7.34
C PRO A 190 -1.98 -1.99 8.39
N THR A 191 -1.51 -3.11 8.93
CA THR A 191 -0.44 -3.13 9.93
C THR A 191 0.84 -3.64 9.28
N HIS A 192 1.93 -2.90 9.45
CA HIS A 192 3.22 -3.23 8.86
C HIS A 192 4.04 -4.11 9.82
N VAL A 193 4.53 -5.26 9.35
CA VAL A 193 5.50 -6.08 10.09
C VAL A 193 6.87 -5.99 9.45
N LEU A 194 7.92 -5.87 10.26
CA LEU A 194 9.26 -6.20 9.78
C LEU A 194 9.32 -7.70 9.49
N PRO A 195 9.97 -8.17 8.41
CA PRO A 195 10.01 -9.59 8.03
C PRO A 195 10.41 -10.54 9.17
N GLN A 196 11.22 -10.06 10.11
CA GLN A 196 11.71 -10.81 11.28
C GLN A 196 10.63 -11.10 12.34
N HIS A 197 9.50 -10.40 12.31
CA HIS A 197 8.41 -10.53 13.29
C HIS A 197 7.11 -11.10 12.70
N ALA A 198 7.09 -11.44 11.41
CA ALA A 198 5.89 -11.96 10.75
C ALA A 198 5.41 -13.28 11.37
N GLN A 199 6.32 -14.02 12.03
CA GLN A 199 6.03 -15.25 12.76
C GLN A 199 5.46 -15.03 14.17
N CYS A 200 5.69 -13.86 14.80
CA CYS A 200 5.24 -13.58 16.18
C CYS A 200 3.87 -12.88 16.25
N ALA A 201 3.45 -12.19 15.19
CA ALA A 201 2.17 -11.45 15.18
C ALA A 201 0.93 -12.37 15.15
N ILE A 202 1.12 -13.68 15.03
CA ILE A 202 0.05 -14.69 14.92
C ILE A 202 -0.40 -15.21 16.31
N SER A 203 0.27 -14.81 17.40
CA SER A 203 -0.02 -15.34 18.75
C SER A 203 -0.96 -14.49 19.62
N VAL A 204 -1.71 -13.53 19.06
CA VAL A 204 -2.69 -12.76 19.84
C VAL A 204 -4.02 -12.69 19.11
N GLY A 205 -4.79 -13.76 19.26
CA GLY A 205 -6.21 -13.89 18.97
C GLY A 205 -6.80 -14.91 19.92
#